data_AF-A0A7J6XTS0-F1
#
_entry.id   AF-A0A7J6XTS0-F1
#
_cell.length_a   1.000
_cell.length_b   1.000
_cell.length_c   1.000
_cell.angle_alpha   90.00
_cell.angle_beta   90.00
_cell.angle_gamma   90.00
#
_symmetry.space_group_name_H-M   'P 1'
#
loop_
_entity.id
_entity.type
_entity.pdbx_description
1 polymer ?
#
loop_
_entity_poly.entity_id
_entity_poly.type
_entity_poly.pdbx_seq_one_letter_code
_entity_poly.pdbx_strand_id
1 'polypeptide(L)'
;MRVHCRVAGVVGTRSVCVVWAATCNTLTDLRPYIGAMNFDPKYMTDTAWSVRVAAHEIAHALGFSQESMREKSLVKKRERSVRGTHRRIVAGKHVQEKAKAHFGCETLEGMELEDEDGPREKEIPHWRGRHARDELMAPTVGAGYYTALTMAVFADMGYYRVNWSMEEPMSWGHRSGCDFLEKNCNTTDNLAANYPHMFCDAKDTETLRCTFDRRHVGKCTASIVEDRKSLVDKDVCPVVSLEFHEISSGTTYRTCSD
;
A
#
# COMPACT_ATOMS: atom_id res chain seq x y z
N MET A 1 -12.93 -20.25 -7.21
CA MET A 1 -11.98 -19.92 -6.13
C MET A 1 -10.68 -19.43 -6.75
N ARG A 2 -10.47 -18.11 -6.79
CA ARG A 2 -9.20 -17.54 -7.27
C ARG A 2 -8.30 -17.37 -6.05
N VAL A 3 -7.20 -18.11 -6.02
CA VAL A 3 -6.20 -18.09 -4.95
C VAL A 3 -5.05 -17.18 -5.38
N HIS A 4 -4.61 -16.25 -4.53
CA HIS A 4 -3.50 -15.36 -4.87
C HIS A 4 -2.46 -15.16 -3.80
N CYS A 5 -1.25 -14.89 -4.26
CA CYS A 5 -0.05 -15.58 -3.91
C CYS A 5 1.08 -14.55 -3.87
N ARG A 6 1.44 -14.07 -2.67
CA ARG A 6 2.54 -13.12 -2.48
C ARG A 6 3.86 -13.73 -2.90
N VAL A 7 4.51 -13.12 -3.87
CA VAL A 7 5.81 -13.56 -4.37
C VAL A 7 6.91 -12.90 -3.53
N ALA A 8 7.67 -13.67 -2.73
CA ALA A 8 8.79 -13.12 -1.95
C ALA A 8 10.08 -12.94 -2.78
N GLY A 9 10.02 -13.21 -4.08
CA GLY A 9 11.15 -13.11 -4.98
C GLY A 9 11.06 -14.08 -6.16
N VAL A 10 11.99 -13.92 -7.09
CA VAL A 10 12.17 -14.76 -8.28
C VAL A 10 13.25 -15.79 -7.97
N VAL A 11 12.88 -17.09 -7.94
CA VAL A 11 13.86 -18.18 -7.96
C VAL A 11 13.75 -18.85 -9.33
N GLY A 12 14.63 -18.46 -10.26
CA GLY A 12 14.56 -18.90 -11.66
C GLY A 12 13.38 -18.28 -12.43
N THR A 13 12.71 -19.03 -13.30
CA THR A 13 11.60 -18.52 -14.15
C THR A 13 10.21 -18.65 -13.52
N ARG A 14 10.11 -19.03 -12.23
CA ARG A 14 8.82 -19.24 -11.54
C ARG A 14 8.71 -18.37 -10.28
N SER A 15 7.66 -17.57 -10.22
CA SER A 15 7.22 -16.87 -9.02
C SER A 15 6.74 -17.87 -7.98
N VAL A 16 7.40 -17.95 -6.82
CA VAL A 16 6.96 -18.77 -5.68
C VAL A 16 6.09 -17.91 -4.80
N CYS A 17 4.85 -18.32 -4.54
CA CYS A 17 4.07 -17.62 -3.54
C CYS A 17 4.24 -18.18 -2.14
N VAL A 18 4.45 -17.24 -1.26
CA VAL A 18 5.01 -17.43 0.06
C VAL A 18 3.95 -17.28 1.12
N VAL A 19 2.99 -16.38 0.91
CA VAL A 19 1.77 -16.30 1.72
C VAL A 19 0.61 -15.95 0.79
N TRP A 20 -0.56 -16.53 1.04
CA TRP A 20 -1.77 -16.20 0.31
C TRP A 20 -3.02 -16.39 1.13
N ALA A 21 -4.04 -15.60 0.83
CA ALA A 21 -5.40 -15.91 1.21
C ALA A 21 -6.41 -15.59 0.11
N ALA A 22 -7.58 -16.22 0.21
CA ALA A 22 -8.68 -16.02 -0.71
C ALA A 22 -10.03 -16.31 -0.04
N THR A 23 -11.04 -15.59 -0.50
CA THR A 23 -12.44 -15.95 -0.23
C THR A 23 -12.77 -17.22 -1.03
N CYS A 24 -13.18 -18.27 -0.32
CA CYS A 24 -13.56 -19.57 -0.89
C CYS A 24 -15.04 -19.63 -1.21
N ASN A 25 -15.86 -19.02 -0.35
CA ASN A 25 -17.31 -19.02 -0.48
C ASN A 25 -17.92 -17.76 0.13
N THR A 26 -19.06 -17.36 -0.41
CA THR A 26 -19.82 -16.18 -0.02
C THR A 26 -21.28 -16.54 0.25
N LEU A 27 -21.96 -15.70 1.02
CA LEU A 27 -23.42 -15.76 1.16
C LEU A 27 -24.10 -15.16 -0.09
N THR A 28 -25.44 -15.20 -0.12
CA THR A 28 -26.25 -14.69 -1.24
C THR A 28 -26.07 -13.20 -1.51
N ASP A 29 -25.70 -12.42 -0.50
CA ASP A 29 -25.37 -11.00 -0.59
C ASP A 29 -23.89 -10.73 -0.91
N LEU A 30 -23.16 -11.78 -1.29
CA LEU A 30 -21.73 -11.83 -1.59
C LEU A 30 -20.80 -11.53 -0.40
N ARG A 31 -21.34 -11.54 0.83
CA ARG A 31 -20.54 -11.46 2.04
C ARG A 31 -19.62 -12.68 2.15
N PRO A 32 -18.30 -12.50 2.33
CA PRO A 32 -17.37 -13.61 2.57
C PRO A 32 -17.79 -14.44 3.79
N TYR A 33 -17.88 -15.76 3.60
CA TYR A 33 -18.25 -16.71 4.64
C TYR A 33 -17.14 -17.72 4.95
N ILE A 34 -16.46 -18.21 3.91
CA ILE A 34 -15.32 -19.11 4.05
C ILE A 34 -14.12 -18.46 3.39
N GLY A 35 -13.03 -18.33 4.13
CA GLY A 35 -11.72 -17.96 3.61
C GLY A 35 -10.72 -19.10 3.78
N ALA A 36 -9.74 -19.18 2.90
CA ALA A 36 -8.59 -20.07 3.06
C ALA A 36 -7.33 -19.22 3.02
N MET A 37 -6.33 -19.65 3.78
CA MET A 37 -5.05 -18.99 3.89
C MET A 37 -3.94 -20.04 3.98
N ASN A 38 -2.81 -19.75 3.36
CA ASN A 38 -1.61 -20.59 3.41
C ASN A 38 -0.39 -19.73 3.72
N PHE A 39 0.48 -20.29 4.56
CA PHE A 39 1.78 -19.72 4.89
C PHE A 39 2.87 -20.72 4.53
N ASP A 40 3.91 -20.28 3.82
CA ASP A 40 5.16 -21.02 3.71
C ASP A 40 6.01 -20.72 4.95
N PRO A 41 6.19 -21.68 5.88
CA PRO A 41 6.92 -21.44 7.13
C PRO A 41 8.36 -20.98 6.91
N LYS A 42 8.97 -21.28 5.75
CA LYS A 42 10.34 -20.87 5.43
C LYS A 42 10.55 -19.35 5.44
N TYR A 43 9.50 -18.59 5.18
CA TYR A 43 9.56 -17.14 5.04
C TYR A 43 8.79 -16.41 6.15
N MET A 44 8.26 -17.17 7.11
CA MET A 44 7.59 -16.63 8.28
C MET A 44 8.59 -16.53 9.43
N THR A 45 8.45 -15.46 10.21
CA THR A 45 9.28 -15.16 11.38
C THR A 45 8.38 -14.90 12.57
N ASP A 46 8.95 -14.81 13.77
CA ASP A 46 8.27 -14.38 14.98
C ASP A 46 8.13 -12.84 15.10
N THR A 47 8.46 -12.11 14.02
CA THR A 47 8.43 -10.64 14.01
C THR A 47 7.03 -10.08 13.76
N ALA A 48 6.82 -8.82 14.14
CA ALA A 48 5.60 -8.07 13.82
C ALA A 48 5.30 -8.01 12.32
N TRP A 49 6.32 -8.06 11.46
CA TRP A 49 6.15 -8.07 10.01
C TRP A 49 5.33 -9.28 9.55
N SER A 50 5.63 -10.47 10.06
CA SER A 50 4.87 -11.70 9.73
C SER A 50 3.42 -11.62 10.17
N VAL A 51 3.13 -10.95 11.29
CA VAL A 51 1.76 -10.68 11.75
C VAL A 51 1.02 -9.74 10.79
N ARG A 52 1.70 -8.70 10.25
CA ARG A 52 1.10 -7.79 9.26
C ARG A 52 0.84 -8.45 7.92
N VAL A 53 1.76 -9.32 7.47
CA VAL A 53 1.52 -10.16 6.29
C VAL A 53 0.28 -11.03 6.50
N ALA A 54 0.15 -11.68 7.66
CA ALA A 54 -1.03 -12.47 7.99
C ALA A 54 -2.33 -11.62 7.95
N ALA A 55 -2.34 -10.46 8.60
CA ALA A 55 -3.50 -9.58 8.66
C ALA A 55 -3.92 -9.04 7.27
N HIS A 56 -2.96 -8.72 6.39
CA HIS A 56 -3.26 -8.28 5.03
C HIS A 56 -3.94 -9.37 4.22
N GLU A 57 -3.43 -10.59 4.27
CA GLU A 57 -4.05 -11.70 3.55
C GLU A 57 -5.44 -12.02 4.12
N ILE A 58 -5.60 -11.97 5.45
CA ILE A 58 -6.92 -12.05 6.07
C ILE A 58 -7.86 -10.98 5.49
N ALA A 59 -7.40 -9.73 5.29
CA ALA A 59 -8.21 -8.69 4.67
C ALA A 59 -8.65 -9.05 3.23
N HIS A 60 -7.80 -9.69 2.43
CA HIS A 60 -8.21 -10.24 1.13
C HIS A 60 -9.28 -11.32 1.28
N ALA A 61 -9.11 -12.28 2.19
CA ALA A 61 -10.12 -13.32 2.44
C ALA A 61 -11.45 -12.76 2.96
N LEU A 62 -11.42 -11.63 3.65
CA LEU A 62 -12.58 -10.87 4.11
C LEU A 62 -13.19 -9.96 3.02
N GLY A 63 -12.73 -10.06 1.77
CA GLY A 63 -13.38 -9.39 0.65
C GLY A 63 -12.77 -8.04 0.27
N PHE A 64 -11.57 -7.70 0.75
CA PHE A 64 -10.76 -6.68 0.09
C PHE A 64 -10.32 -7.19 -1.29
N SER A 65 -11.25 -7.20 -2.24
CA SER A 65 -11.10 -7.84 -3.55
C SER A 65 -11.78 -7.00 -4.61
N GLN A 66 -11.33 -7.10 -5.85
CA GLN A 66 -11.92 -6.36 -6.95
C GLN A 66 -13.40 -6.73 -7.16
N GLU A 67 -13.74 -8.01 -7.01
CA GLU A 67 -15.10 -8.52 -7.18
C GLU A 67 -16.05 -7.88 -6.17
N SER A 68 -15.70 -7.94 -4.88
CA SER A 68 -16.51 -7.36 -3.81
C SER A 68 -16.67 -5.84 -3.95
N MET A 69 -15.57 -5.12 -4.27
CA MET A 69 -15.65 -3.67 -4.40
C MET A 69 -16.41 -3.22 -5.67
N ARG A 70 -16.35 -4.00 -6.77
CA ARG A 70 -17.12 -3.70 -7.99
C ARG A 70 -18.60 -3.92 -7.79
N GLU A 71 -18.97 -5.02 -7.14
CA GLU A 71 -20.37 -5.31 -6.87
C GLU A 71 -21.00 -4.22 -5.98
N LYS A 72 -20.28 -3.79 -4.94
CA LYS A 72 -20.70 -2.66 -4.11
C LYS A 72 -20.54 -1.29 -4.80
N SER A 73 -20.23 -1.26 -6.10
CA SER A 73 -20.07 -0.05 -6.91
C SER A 73 -19.08 0.97 -6.32
N LEU A 74 -18.08 0.48 -5.58
CA LEU A 74 -17.09 1.31 -4.91
C LEU A 74 -15.93 1.68 -5.83
N VAL A 75 -15.58 0.83 -6.80
CA VAL A 75 -14.49 1.08 -7.75
C VAL A 75 -15.00 1.88 -8.93
N LYS A 76 -14.33 3.00 -9.21
CA LYS A 76 -14.58 3.84 -10.39
C LYS A 76 -13.27 4.13 -11.11
N LYS A 77 -13.37 4.46 -12.40
CA LYS A 77 -12.24 5.05 -13.14
C LYS A 77 -12.33 6.55 -12.95
N ARG A 78 -11.22 7.18 -12.57
CA ARG A 78 -11.17 8.64 -12.45
C ARG A 78 -11.38 9.27 -13.82
N GLU A 79 -12.21 10.32 -13.88
CA GLU A 79 -12.53 11.01 -15.13
C GLU A 79 -11.33 11.79 -15.65
N ARG A 80 -10.68 12.56 -14.76
CA ARG A 80 -9.45 13.27 -15.08
C ARG A 80 -8.24 12.37 -15.00
N SER A 81 -7.36 12.52 -15.99
CA SER A 81 -5.99 12.00 -15.93
C SER A 81 -5.25 12.70 -14.80
N VAL A 82 -4.55 11.93 -13.98
CA VAL A 82 -3.69 12.44 -12.91
C VAL A 82 -2.34 11.76 -13.01
N ARG A 83 -1.27 12.56 -12.93
CA ARG A 83 0.10 12.08 -13.13
C ARG A 83 0.23 11.29 -14.44
N GLY A 84 -0.26 11.88 -15.53
CA GLY A 84 -0.14 11.32 -16.88
C GLY A 84 -1.08 10.16 -17.24
N THR A 85 -1.90 9.64 -16.32
CA THR A 85 -2.79 8.50 -16.64
C THR A 85 -4.12 8.47 -15.88
N HIS A 86 -5.05 7.65 -16.37
CA HIS A 86 -6.34 7.45 -15.72
C HIS A 86 -6.27 6.32 -14.70
N ARG A 87 -6.31 6.69 -13.43
CA ARG A 87 -6.21 5.75 -12.30
C ARG A 87 -7.59 5.18 -11.94
N ARG A 88 -7.60 3.94 -11.42
CA ARG A 88 -8.77 3.40 -10.72
C ARG A 88 -8.75 3.88 -9.28
N ILE A 89 -9.92 4.25 -8.76
CA ILE A 89 -10.09 4.69 -7.39
C ILE A 89 -11.18 3.89 -6.69
N VAL A 90 -11.07 3.76 -5.38
CA VAL A 90 -12.18 3.37 -4.50
C VAL A 90 -12.81 4.66 -3.97
N ALA A 91 -14.09 4.85 -4.28
CA ALA A 91 -14.84 6.07 -4.07
C ALA A 91 -16.12 5.83 -3.25
N GLY A 92 -16.02 4.96 -2.24
CA GLY A 92 -17.07 4.79 -1.22
C GLY A 92 -17.11 5.99 -0.27
N LYS A 93 -18.24 6.16 0.43
CA LYS A 93 -18.48 7.34 1.28
C LYS A 93 -17.43 7.45 2.39
N HIS A 94 -17.19 6.36 3.13
CA HIS A 94 -16.21 6.37 4.21
C HIS A 94 -14.79 6.45 3.64
N VAL A 95 -14.50 5.80 2.52
CA VAL A 95 -13.17 5.88 1.89
C VAL A 95 -12.83 7.31 1.50
N GLN A 96 -13.78 8.04 0.90
CA GLN A 96 -13.61 9.46 0.59
C GLN A 96 -13.37 10.29 1.85
N GLU A 97 -14.22 10.15 2.87
CA GLU A 97 -14.09 10.89 4.13
C GLU A 97 -12.71 10.65 4.79
N LYS A 98 -12.31 9.39 4.94
CA LYS A 98 -11.05 9.03 5.61
C LYS A 98 -9.82 9.38 4.78
N ALA A 99 -9.89 9.27 3.45
CA ALA A 99 -8.80 9.70 2.58
C ALA A 99 -8.62 11.22 2.61
N LYS A 100 -9.71 12.00 2.53
CA LYS A 100 -9.66 13.46 2.67
C LYS A 100 -9.02 13.88 3.99
N ALA A 101 -9.47 13.28 5.09
CA ALA A 101 -8.92 13.54 6.43
C ALA A 101 -7.44 13.14 6.54
N HIS A 102 -7.06 11.99 6.00
CA HIS A 102 -5.67 11.50 6.04
C HIS A 102 -4.74 12.44 5.28
N PHE A 103 -5.04 12.74 4.01
CA PHE A 103 -4.18 13.56 3.17
C PHE A 103 -4.35 15.07 3.37
N GLY A 104 -5.43 15.52 4.03
CA GLY A 104 -5.77 16.94 4.13
C GLY A 104 -6.13 17.55 2.77
N CYS A 105 -6.85 16.80 1.92
CA CYS A 105 -7.22 17.21 0.56
C CYS A 105 -8.73 17.10 0.35
N GLU A 106 -9.46 18.20 0.52
CA GLU A 106 -10.94 18.21 0.49
C GLU A 106 -11.57 17.86 -0.86
N THR A 107 -10.82 18.07 -1.95
CA THR A 107 -11.26 17.77 -3.32
C THR A 107 -11.02 16.31 -3.72
N LEU A 108 -10.48 15.48 -2.82
CA LEU A 108 -10.15 14.09 -3.13
C LEU A 108 -11.42 13.26 -3.40
N GLU A 109 -11.49 12.67 -4.59
CA GLU A 109 -12.64 11.88 -5.07
C GLU A 109 -12.64 10.43 -4.59
N GLY A 110 -11.55 9.96 -4.01
CA GLY A 110 -11.37 8.59 -3.55
C GLY A 110 -9.91 8.21 -3.45
N MET A 111 -9.64 6.94 -3.13
CA MET A 111 -8.29 6.44 -2.92
C MET A 111 -7.83 5.58 -4.11
N GLU A 112 -6.66 5.89 -4.66
CA GLU A 112 -6.10 5.20 -5.83
C GLU A 112 -5.72 3.75 -5.53
N LEU A 113 -6.04 2.85 -6.47
CA LEU A 113 -5.62 1.46 -6.45
C LEU A 113 -4.35 1.28 -7.29
N GLU A 114 -3.54 0.30 -6.91
CA GLU A 114 -2.41 -0.13 -7.73
C GLU A 114 -2.91 -0.66 -9.09
N ASP A 115 -2.24 -0.25 -10.18
CA ASP A 115 -2.69 -0.53 -11.54
C ASP A 115 -1.57 -0.75 -12.57
N GLU A 116 -0.29 -0.65 -12.17
CA GLU A 116 0.83 -0.63 -13.12
C GLU A 116 1.50 -1.98 -13.40
N ASP A 117 1.44 -2.93 -12.47
CA ASP A 117 2.29 -4.12 -12.52
C ASP A 117 1.72 -5.28 -13.39
N GLY A 118 0.50 -5.16 -13.91
CA GLY A 118 -0.05 -6.14 -14.85
C GLY A 118 -1.54 -6.46 -14.68
N PRO A 119 -2.07 -7.41 -15.46
CA PRO A 119 -3.46 -7.87 -15.32
C PRO A 119 -3.73 -8.51 -13.96
N ARG A 120 -2.76 -9.19 -13.35
CA ARG A 120 -2.91 -9.89 -12.05
C ARG A 120 -3.10 -8.91 -10.89
N GLU A 121 -2.32 -7.86 -10.86
CA GLU A 121 -2.39 -6.78 -9.87
C GLU A 121 -3.65 -5.93 -10.08
N LYS A 122 -4.19 -5.91 -11.30
CA LYS A 122 -5.51 -5.34 -11.55
C LYS A 122 -6.64 -6.17 -10.98
N GLU A 123 -6.51 -7.49 -10.94
CA GLU A 123 -7.51 -8.40 -10.36
C GLU A 123 -7.50 -8.36 -8.83
N ILE A 124 -6.40 -7.91 -8.21
CA ILE A 124 -6.19 -8.00 -6.77
C ILE A 124 -5.80 -6.62 -6.25
N PRO A 125 -6.81 -5.87 -5.78
CA PRO A 125 -6.60 -4.49 -5.44
C PRO A 125 -5.68 -4.40 -4.23
N HIS A 126 -4.67 -3.56 -4.38
CA HIS A 126 -3.90 -2.98 -3.29
C HIS A 126 -4.06 -1.48 -3.36
N TRP A 127 -3.80 -0.78 -2.27
CA TRP A 127 -3.65 0.66 -2.35
C TRP A 127 -2.47 1.02 -3.23
N ARG A 128 -2.54 2.19 -3.86
CA ARG A 128 -1.42 2.74 -4.60
C ARG A 128 -0.20 2.86 -3.67
N GLY A 129 0.87 2.13 -3.96
CA GLY A 129 2.02 2.04 -3.06
C GLY A 129 2.69 3.39 -2.76
N ARG A 130 2.63 4.33 -3.71
CA ARG A 130 3.06 5.72 -3.51
C ARG A 130 2.28 6.42 -2.40
N HIS A 131 0.96 6.26 -2.35
CA HIS A 131 0.08 7.03 -1.47
C HIS A 131 -0.07 6.41 -0.08
N ALA A 132 0.08 5.08 0.00
CA ALA A 132 -0.25 4.30 1.18
C ALA A 132 0.87 3.31 1.52
N ARG A 133 2.13 3.77 1.50
CA ARG A 133 3.33 2.92 1.55
C ARG A 133 3.39 2.01 2.79
N ASP A 134 2.95 2.52 3.93
CA ASP A 134 2.93 1.82 5.22
C ASP A 134 1.59 1.16 5.56
N GLU A 135 0.61 1.27 4.68
CA GLU A 135 -0.75 0.79 4.92
C GLU A 135 -0.80 -0.72 4.86
N LEU A 136 -1.69 -1.34 5.63
CA LEU A 136 -1.89 -2.78 5.68
C LEU A 136 -2.01 -3.38 4.27
N MET A 137 -2.82 -2.78 3.39
CA MET A 137 -3.12 -3.21 2.02
C MET A 137 -2.22 -2.53 0.96
N ALA A 138 -1.03 -2.07 1.35
CA ALA A 138 0.02 -1.70 0.39
C ALA A 138 0.49 -2.93 -0.41
N PRO A 139 0.95 -2.78 -1.67
CA PRO A 139 1.41 -3.91 -2.49
C PRO A 139 2.60 -4.65 -1.87
N THR A 140 3.50 -3.89 -1.22
CA THR A 140 4.62 -4.41 -0.45
C THR A 140 4.39 -4.11 1.02
N VAL A 141 4.40 -5.14 1.88
CA VAL A 141 4.21 -4.94 3.33
C VAL A 141 5.47 -4.33 3.93
N GLY A 142 5.37 -3.04 4.26
CA GLY A 142 6.30 -2.31 5.15
C GLY A 142 5.80 -2.38 6.59
N ALA A 143 5.48 -1.22 7.18
CA ALA A 143 5.01 -1.17 8.56
C ALA A 143 3.67 -1.89 8.79
N GLY A 144 2.78 -1.89 7.78
CA GLY A 144 1.53 -2.64 7.75
C GLY A 144 0.45 -2.12 8.70
N TYR A 145 0.32 -0.80 8.84
CA TYR A 145 -0.68 -0.17 9.71
C TYR A 145 -2.09 -0.43 9.19
N TYR A 146 -2.96 -0.95 10.05
CA TYR A 146 -4.38 -1.12 9.76
C TYR A 146 -5.09 0.23 9.92
N THR A 147 -5.02 1.04 8.88
CA THR A 147 -5.49 2.42 8.94
C THR A 147 -6.99 2.53 8.68
N ALA A 148 -7.51 3.73 8.93
CA ALA A 148 -8.86 4.12 8.55
C ALA A 148 -9.15 3.94 7.06
N LEU A 149 -8.14 3.91 6.17
CA LEU A 149 -8.32 3.71 4.72
C LEU A 149 -8.85 2.31 4.41
N THR A 150 -8.16 1.26 4.89
CA THR A 150 -8.61 -0.13 4.69
C THR A 150 -9.90 -0.42 5.47
N MET A 151 -10.01 0.09 6.70
CA MET A 151 -11.24 -0.03 7.49
C MET A 151 -12.44 0.58 6.75
N ALA A 152 -12.26 1.73 6.09
CA ALA A 152 -13.33 2.38 5.34
C ALA A 152 -13.85 1.56 4.17
N VAL A 153 -13.00 0.78 3.49
CA VAL A 153 -13.47 -0.16 2.46
C VAL A 153 -14.40 -1.19 3.08
N PHE A 154 -14.04 -1.76 4.23
CA PHE A 154 -14.88 -2.75 4.92
C PHE A 154 -16.22 -2.16 5.39
N ALA A 155 -16.23 -0.90 5.83
CA ALA A 155 -17.48 -0.18 6.14
C ALA A 155 -18.34 0.04 4.90
N ASP A 156 -17.75 0.53 3.80
CA ASP A 156 -18.46 0.84 2.56
C ASP A 156 -18.97 -0.41 1.83
N MET A 157 -18.37 -1.59 2.06
CA MET A 157 -18.91 -2.85 1.56
C MET A 157 -20.21 -3.27 2.26
N GLY A 158 -20.48 -2.75 3.46
CA GLY A 158 -21.69 -3.05 4.24
C GLY A 158 -21.70 -4.40 4.95
N TYR A 159 -20.65 -5.22 4.78
CA TYR A 159 -20.53 -6.53 5.45
C TYR A 159 -20.08 -6.43 6.91
N TYR A 160 -19.40 -5.33 7.27
CA TYR A 160 -18.71 -5.16 8.53
C TYR A 160 -19.11 -3.84 9.20
N ARG A 161 -19.08 -3.84 10.54
CA ARG A 161 -19.17 -2.62 11.34
C ARG A 161 -17.78 -2.31 11.87
N VAL A 162 -17.32 -1.11 11.60
CA VAL A 162 -15.97 -0.67 11.95
C VAL A 162 -15.98 0.04 13.30
N ASN A 163 -14.97 -0.24 14.13
CA ASN A 163 -14.69 0.52 15.33
C ASN A 163 -13.65 1.62 15.04
N TRP A 164 -14.12 2.84 14.78
CA TRP A 164 -13.31 4.02 14.40
C TRP A 164 -12.51 4.66 15.55
N SER A 165 -12.19 3.90 16.60
CA SER A 165 -11.23 4.32 17.63
C SER A 165 -9.98 3.45 17.64
N MET A 166 -9.92 2.47 16.75
CA MET A 166 -8.88 1.43 16.71
C MET A 166 -8.02 1.52 15.45
N GLU A 167 -8.26 2.51 14.57
CA GLU A 167 -7.39 2.74 13.43
C GLU A 167 -5.98 3.06 13.88
N GLU A 168 -5.01 2.44 13.21
CA GLU A 168 -3.62 2.80 13.42
C GLU A 168 -3.28 4.06 12.61
N PRO A 169 -2.60 5.05 13.22
CA PRO A 169 -2.14 6.21 12.49
C PRO A 169 -1.00 5.83 11.55
N MET A 170 -1.02 6.40 10.33
CA MET A 170 0.08 6.27 9.38
C MET A 170 0.64 7.66 9.10
N SER A 171 1.95 7.85 9.34
CA SER A 171 2.59 9.15 9.07
C SER A 171 2.74 9.44 7.58
N TRP A 172 2.94 8.39 6.77
CA TRP A 172 3.06 8.52 5.33
C TRP A 172 1.81 9.13 4.70
N GLY A 173 1.97 10.25 4.00
CA GLY A 173 0.87 10.99 3.36
C GLY A 173 -0.02 11.78 4.32
N HIS A 174 0.22 11.73 5.64
CA HIS A 174 -0.61 12.45 6.60
C HIS A 174 -0.48 13.97 6.40
N ARG A 175 -1.60 14.65 6.11
CA ARG A 175 -1.68 16.09 5.80
C ARG A 175 -0.72 16.55 4.71
N SER A 176 -0.44 15.70 3.73
CA SER A 176 0.43 16.03 2.58
C SER A 176 -0.21 17.03 1.59
N GLY A 177 -1.51 17.29 1.70
CA GLY A 177 -2.25 18.10 0.74
C GLY A 177 -2.45 17.42 -0.61
N CYS A 178 -3.20 18.10 -1.50
CA CYS A 178 -3.57 17.58 -2.81
C CYS A 178 -2.38 17.49 -3.78
N ASP A 179 -1.39 18.37 -3.64
CA ASP A 179 -0.23 18.41 -4.53
C ASP A 179 0.54 17.08 -4.54
N PHE A 180 0.70 16.44 -3.39
CA PHE A 180 1.30 15.11 -3.28
C PHE A 180 0.56 14.06 -4.14
N LEU A 181 -0.77 14.15 -4.19
CA LEU A 181 -1.64 13.22 -4.90
C LEU A 181 -1.75 13.54 -6.39
N GLU A 182 -1.55 14.80 -6.79
CA GLU A 182 -1.86 15.25 -8.15
C GLU A 182 -0.63 15.51 -9.02
N LYS A 183 0.49 15.92 -8.40
CA LYS A 183 1.73 16.28 -9.11
C LYS A 183 2.72 15.12 -9.13
N ASN A 184 3.60 15.14 -10.12
CA ASN A 184 4.70 14.18 -10.19
C ASN A 184 5.80 14.58 -9.20
N CYS A 185 6.49 13.60 -8.63
CA CYS A 185 7.66 13.82 -7.78
C CYS A 185 8.81 14.49 -8.55
N ASN A 186 9.03 14.09 -9.80
CA ASN A 186 10.11 14.62 -10.63
C ASN A 186 9.91 16.11 -11.05
N THR A 187 8.67 16.60 -11.07
CA THR A 187 8.34 18.00 -11.37
C THR A 187 8.06 18.85 -10.12
N THR A 188 8.10 18.24 -8.93
CA THR A 188 7.89 18.97 -7.67
C THR A 188 9.21 19.54 -7.19
N ASP A 189 9.32 20.87 -7.24
CA ASP A 189 10.48 21.58 -6.71
C ASP A 189 10.65 21.32 -5.20
N ASN A 190 11.89 21.03 -4.80
CA ASN A 190 12.25 20.77 -3.39
C ASN A 190 11.38 19.71 -2.71
N LEU A 191 11.07 18.60 -3.41
CA LEU A 191 10.24 17.50 -2.90
C LEU A 191 10.61 17.05 -1.47
N ALA A 192 11.89 16.86 -1.18
CA ALA A 192 12.38 16.45 0.14
C ALA A 192 12.16 17.51 1.23
N ALA A 193 12.11 18.81 0.87
CA ALA A 193 11.80 19.88 1.83
C ALA A 193 10.29 20.00 2.06
N ASN A 194 9.47 19.76 1.02
CA ASN A 194 8.01 19.80 1.12
C ASN A 194 7.45 18.59 1.89
N TYR A 195 8.10 17.43 1.78
CA TYR A 195 7.67 16.18 2.41
C TYR A 195 8.85 15.44 3.09
N PRO A 196 9.48 16.04 4.11
CA PRO A 196 10.73 15.54 4.70
C PRO A 196 10.60 14.20 5.42
N HIS A 197 9.38 13.80 5.77
CA HIS A 197 9.09 12.51 6.40
C HIS A 197 8.76 11.39 5.41
N MET A 198 8.67 11.72 4.10
CA MET A 198 8.31 10.76 3.05
C MET A 198 9.44 10.61 2.03
N PHE A 199 10.02 11.73 1.61
CA PHE A 199 11.03 11.77 0.56
C PHE A 199 12.35 12.30 1.07
N CYS A 200 13.42 11.96 0.36
CA CYS A 200 14.76 12.40 0.67
C CYS A 200 15.44 13.01 -0.57
N ASP A 201 16.55 13.71 -0.34
CA ASP A 201 17.32 14.30 -1.44
C ASP A 201 18.20 13.23 -2.09
N ALA A 202 17.92 12.91 -3.35
CA ALA A 202 18.69 11.93 -4.12
C ALA A 202 20.16 12.34 -4.34
N LYS A 203 20.52 13.60 -4.09
CA LYS A 203 21.92 14.07 -4.12
C LYS A 203 22.69 13.72 -2.85
N ASP A 204 21.98 13.45 -1.75
CA ASP A 204 22.56 13.08 -0.46
C ASP A 204 22.31 11.59 -0.17
N THR A 205 23.15 10.76 -0.79
CA THR A 205 23.09 9.31 -0.67
C THR A 205 23.85 8.76 0.53
N GLU A 206 24.59 9.60 1.27
CA GLU A 206 25.49 9.15 2.34
C GLU A 206 24.94 9.38 3.74
N THR A 207 24.12 10.41 3.94
CA THR A 207 23.57 10.73 5.24
C THR A 207 22.60 9.65 5.71
N LEU A 208 22.85 9.12 6.90
CA LEU A 208 21.94 8.20 7.58
C LEU A 208 20.66 8.95 7.98
N ARG A 209 19.52 8.38 7.60
CA ARG A 209 18.19 8.93 7.82
C ARG A 209 17.30 7.83 8.38
N CYS A 210 16.30 8.24 9.15
CA CYS A 210 15.24 7.32 9.55
C CYS A 210 14.38 6.96 8.35
N THR A 211 13.97 5.71 8.30
CA THR A 211 12.89 5.31 7.41
C THR A 211 11.61 6.02 7.81
N PHE A 212 10.69 6.15 6.85
CA PHE A 212 9.43 6.88 6.99
C PHE A 212 8.52 6.31 8.09
N ASP A 213 8.63 5.02 8.40
CA ASP A 213 7.98 4.35 9.53
C ASP A 213 8.77 4.43 10.85
N ARG A 214 9.96 5.05 10.81
CA ARG A 214 10.95 5.21 11.90
C ARG A 214 11.46 3.91 12.51
N ARG A 215 11.16 2.76 11.91
CA ARG A 215 11.58 1.46 12.45
C ARG A 215 13.05 1.16 12.19
N HIS A 216 13.63 1.81 11.19
CA HIS A 216 14.97 1.51 10.69
C HIS A 216 15.73 2.79 10.35
N VAL A 217 17.05 2.63 10.24
CA VAL A 217 17.94 3.63 9.67
C VAL A 217 18.33 3.17 8.26
N GLY A 218 18.44 4.11 7.33
CA GLY A 218 18.86 3.84 5.96
C GLY A 218 19.44 5.08 5.29
N LYS A 219 19.65 5.00 3.98
CA LYS A 219 20.21 6.08 3.14
C LYS A 219 19.26 6.43 2.00
N CYS A 220 19.40 7.60 1.38
CA CYS A 220 18.56 8.00 0.25
C CYS A 220 18.99 7.29 -1.06
N THR A 221 18.78 5.97 -1.12
CA THR A 221 19.26 5.13 -2.23
C THR A 221 18.15 4.30 -2.88
N ALA A 222 16.90 4.46 -2.45
CA ALA A 222 15.75 3.79 -3.05
C ALA A 222 14.79 4.83 -3.68
N SER A 223 13.91 4.35 -4.55
CA SER A 223 12.89 5.20 -5.17
C SER A 223 11.57 4.46 -5.34
N ILE A 224 10.47 5.19 -5.23
CA ILE A 224 9.16 4.79 -5.75
C ILE A 224 9.13 5.21 -7.21
N VAL A 225 8.78 4.29 -8.11
CA VAL A 225 8.71 4.56 -9.55
C VAL A 225 7.29 4.26 -10.02
N GLU A 226 6.62 5.30 -10.50
CA GLU A 226 5.34 5.23 -11.21
C GLU A 226 5.58 5.34 -12.74
N ASP A 227 4.57 4.96 -13.51
CA ASP A 227 4.54 4.92 -14.97
C ASP A 227 5.71 4.12 -15.56
N ARG A 228 6.05 3.00 -14.92
CA ARG A 228 7.20 2.13 -15.25
C ARG A 228 7.28 1.70 -16.73
N LYS A 229 6.13 1.67 -17.41
CA LYS A 229 5.99 1.29 -18.83
C LYS A 229 6.32 2.43 -19.80
N SER A 230 6.29 3.69 -19.34
CA SER A 230 6.84 4.80 -20.12
C SER A 230 8.36 4.82 -19.94
N LEU A 231 9.11 4.93 -21.04
CA LEU A 231 10.55 5.13 -20.99
C LEU A 231 10.93 6.61 -20.77
N VAL A 232 9.96 7.53 -20.95
CA VAL A 232 10.18 8.98 -20.98
C VAL A 232 9.50 9.69 -19.79
N ASP A 233 8.38 9.16 -19.30
CA ASP A 233 7.52 9.83 -18.31
C ASP A 233 7.55 9.18 -16.92
N LYS A 234 8.62 8.45 -16.58
CA LYS A 234 8.70 7.80 -15.26
C LYS A 234 8.71 8.86 -14.16
N ASP A 235 7.73 8.79 -13.28
CA ASP A 235 7.76 9.58 -12.07
C ASP A 235 8.57 8.84 -10.99
N VAL A 236 9.64 9.48 -10.52
CA VAL A 236 10.59 8.90 -9.58
C VAL A 236 10.56 9.72 -8.31
N CYS A 237 10.14 9.09 -7.21
CA CYS A 237 10.11 9.69 -5.89
C CYS A 237 11.22 9.08 -5.03
N PRO A 238 12.32 9.80 -4.75
CA PRO A 238 13.41 9.29 -3.93
C PRO A 238 12.97 9.09 -2.47
N VAL A 239 13.30 7.93 -1.91
CA VAL A 239 12.94 7.53 -0.54
C VAL A 239 14.14 6.91 0.16
N VAL A 240 14.12 6.94 1.49
CA VAL A 240 15.11 6.24 2.29
C VAL A 240 14.95 4.74 2.02
N SER A 241 16.04 4.08 1.65
CA SER A 241 16.07 2.64 1.47
C SER A 241 15.77 1.97 2.80
N LEU A 242 14.88 1.00 2.75
CA LEU A 242 14.74 0.04 3.83
C LEU A 242 15.99 -0.84 3.71
N GLU A 243 16.95 -0.72 4.63
CA GLU A 243 18.01 -1.73 4.77
C GLU A 243 17.40 -3.04 5.27
N PHE A 244 16.58 -3.72 4.46
CA PHE A 244 16.03 -5.03 4.76
C PHE A 244 16.19 -5.93 3.55
N HIS A 245 17.15 -6.85 3.63
CA HIS A 245 17.14 -8.23 3.08
C HIS A 245 18.53 -8.88 3.03
N GLU A 246 19.39 -8.69 4.03
CA GLU A 246 20.38 -9.73 4.34
C GLU A 246 19.95 -10.46 5.60
N ILE A 247 19.21 -11.56 5.41
CA ILE A 247 18.96 -12.60 6.42
C ILE A 247 20.31 -13.20 6.92
N SER A 248 21.43 -12.90 6.24
CA SER A 248 22.79 -13.32 6.57
C SER A 248 23.54 -12.40 7.53
N SER A 249 23.18 -11.12 7.66
CA SER A 249 23.87 -10.21 8.56
C SER A 249 23.03 -10.07 9.82
N GLY A 250 23.53 -10.55 10.96
CA GLY A 250 22.92 -10.40 12.29
C GLY A 250 22.88 -8.94 12.75
N THR A 251 22.25 -8.08 11.96
CA THR A 251 22.35 -6.63 12.04
C THR A 251 21.40 -6.12 13.12
N THR A 252 21.98 -5.46 14.10
CA THR A 252 21.27 -4.75 15.17
C THR A 252 20.22 -3.81 14.60
N TYR A 253 18.96 -3.99 15.01
CA TYR A 253 17.87 -3.04 14.77
C TYR A 253 18.22 -1.68 15.39
N ARG A 254 18.84 -0.79 14.63
CA ARG A 254 18.98 0.61 15.02
C ARG A 254 17.64 1.27 14.77
N THR A 255 16.79 1.28 15.79
CA THR A 255 15.51 1.99 15.78
C THR A 255 15.77 3.49 15.84
N CYS A 256 15.03 4.27 15.08
CA CYS A 256 15.02 5.71 15.30
C CYS A 256 14.22 6.02 16.56
N SER A 257 14.76 6.87 17.43
CA SER A 257 14.00 7.40 18.56
C SER A 257 12.93 8.38 18.07
N ASP A 258 11.84 8.50 18.85
CA ASP A 258 10.74 9.44 18.60
C ASP A 258 11.18 10.91 18.67
#